data_AF-A0A6L6DZ98-F1
#
_entry.id   AF-A0A6L6DZ98-F1
#
_cell.length_a   1.000
_cell.length_b   1.000
_cell.length_c   1.000
_cell.angle_alpha   90.00
_cell.angle_beta   90.00
_cell.angle_gamma   90.00
#
_symmetry.space_group_name_H-M   'P 1'
#
loop_
_entity.id
_entity.type
_entity.pdbx_description
1 polymer ?
#
loop_
_entity_poly.entity_id
_entity_poly.type
_entity_poly.pdbx_seq_one_letter_code
_entity_poly.pdbx_strand_id
1 'polypeptide(L)'
;MTSHVTELIGVYDADSTVLGEVSYWIGARLGITHCSLCEITHGLFSKKSEWKQCAESLSVPFRFFHRDDAPDDVLGKIAGEFPAVLQRTTEGLSIILTKGELENFEGQTSDFSEWITNFLSLQ
;
A
#
# COMPACT_ATOMS: atom_id res chain seq x y z
N MET A 1 -28.24 -1.91 1.66
CA MET A 1 -27.30 -1.69 2.79
C MET A 1 -26.06 -1.12 2.17
N THR A 2 -25.59 0.05 2.60
CA THR A 2 -24.36 0.64 2.07
C THR A 2 -23.18 -0.02 2.78
N SER A 3 -22.27 -0.62 2.02
CA SER A 3 -21.07 -1.26 2.54
C SER A 3 -20.11 -0.19 3.05
N HIS A 4 -19.88 -0.13 4.36
CA HIS A 4 -19.01 0.89 4.96
C HIS A 4 -17.56 0.37 5.04
N VAL A 5 -16.60 1.17 4.55
CA VAL A 5 -15.16 0.85 4.67
C VAL A 5 -14.73 0.98 6.13
N THR A 6 -14.10 -0.04 6.68
CA THR A 6 -13.60 -0.04 8.06
C THR A 6 -12.10 0.12 8.15
N GLU A 7 -11.37 -0.24 7.10
CA GLU A 7 -9.91 -0.25 7.06
C GLU A 7 -9.40 -0.29 5.62
N LEU A 8 -8.27 0.36 5.37
CA LEU A 8 -7.46 0.19 4.18
C LEU A 8 -6.20 -0.61 4.50
N ILE A 9 -5.79 -1.46 3.57
CA ILE A 9 -4.66 -2.37 3.74
C ILE A 9 -3.74 -2.25 2.53
N GLY A 10 -2.51 -1.83 2.73
CA GLY A 10 -1.45 -1.86 1.70
C GLY A 10 -0.51 -3.03 1.95
N VAL A 11 -0.21 -3.81 0.91
CA VAL A 11 0.79 -4.88 0.98
C VAL A 11 1.92 -4.58 0.01
N TYR A 12 3.13 -4.42 0.55
CA TYR A 12 4.34 -4.17 -0.20
C TYR A 12 4.82 -5.44 -0.91
N ASP A 13 5.49 -5.28 -2.06
CA ASP A 13 6.28 -6.35 -2.68
C ASP A 13 7.69 -6.38 -2.09
N ALA A 14 7.77 -6.63 -0.78
CA ALA A 14 8.99 -6.74 -0.01
C ALA A 14 8.75 -7.66 1.19
N ASP A 15 9.82 -8.25 1.74
CA ASP A 15 9.78 -9.08 2.95
C ASP A 15 10.13 -8.27 4.19
N SER A 16 9.55 -8.58 5.36
CA SER A 16 9.71 -7.76 6.59
C SER A 16 11.15 -7.63 7.08
N THR A 17 12.01 -8.60 6.75
CA THR A 17 13.44 -8.59 7.11
C THR A 17 14.25 -7.50 6.39
N VAL A 18 13.71 -6.93 5.30
CA VAL A 18 14.43 -5.97 4.44
C VAL A 18 14.43 -4.55 5.03
N LEU A 19 13.63 -4.26 6.07
CA LEU A 19 13.52 -2.92 6.67
C LEU A 19 14.40 -2.65 7.90
N GLY A 20 15.25 -3.60 8.34
CA GLY A 20 16.14 -3.40 9.50
C GLY A 20 17.19 -2.30 9.29
N GLU A 21 17.58 -2.03 8.05
CA GLU A 21 18.41 -0.91 7.64
C GLU A 21 17.75 -0.28 6.43
N VAL A 22 17.49 1.00 6.50
CA VAL A 22 16.92 1.74 5.39
C VAL A 22 17.97 1.77 4.28
N SER A 23 17.87 0.82 3.36
CA SER A 23 18.89 0.62 2.36
C SER A 23 18.24 0.25 1.04
N TYR A 24 18.10 1.33 0.25
CA TYR A 24 18.26 1.34 -1.19
C TYR A 24 17.05 0.76 -1.96
N TRP A 25 16.53 1.40 -3.00
CA TRP A 25 17.15 1.37 -4.33
C TRP A 25 17.70 0.00 -4.75
N ILE A 26 17.11 -1.10 -4.29
CA ILE A 26 17.46 -2.45 -4.71
C ILE A 26 16.29 -2.99 -5.56
N GLY A 27 16.41 -3.19 -6.87
CA GLY A 27 17.55 -2.81 -7.68
C GLY A 27 17.42 -3.05 -9.17
N ALA A 28 18.47 -2.62 -9.87
CA ALA A 28 18.84 -3.17 -11.17
C ALA A 28 19.83 -4.36 -11.03
N ARG A 29 20.19 -4.80 -9.81
CA ARG A 29 21.31 -5.75 -9.64
C ARG A 29 21.22 -6.83 -8.56
N LEU A 30 20.14 -6.93 -7.79
CA LEU A 30 19.99 -7.97 -6.74
C LEU A 30 18.68 -8.78 -6.82
N GLY A 31 17.94 -8.72 -7.94
CA GLY A 31 16.74 -9.55 -8.12
C GLY A 31 15.54 -9.14 -7.25
N ILE A 32 15.55 -7.92 -6.70
CA ILE A 32 14.43 -7.33 -5.97
C ILE A 32 13.52 -6.61 -6.97
N THR A 33 12.23 -6.91 -6.87
CA THR A 33 11.17 -6.42 -7.76
C THR A 33 10.86 -4.95 -7.47
N HIS A 34 10.55 -4.18 -8.51
CA HIS A 34 10.10 -2.79 -8.38
C HIS A 34 8.78 -2.76 -7.57
N CYS A 35 8.79 -2.07 -6.42
CA CYS A 35 7.65 -1.91 -5.53
C CYS A 35 7.16 -0.45 -5.56
N SER A 36 6.19 -0.17 -6.42
CA SER A 36 5.59 1.17 -6.59
C SER A 36 4.98 1.71 -5.28
N LEU A 37 4.32 0.87 -4.48
CA LEU A 37 3.78 1.28 -3.18
C LEU A 37 4.89 1.67 -2.17
N CYS A 38 6.07 1.06 -2.27
CA CYS A 38 7.21 1.42 -1.46
C CYS A 38 7.71 2.83 -1.84
N GLU A 39 7.81 3.12 -3.14
CA GLU A 39 8.20 4.45 -3.66
C GLU A 39 7.21 5.55 -3.29
N ILE A 40 5.90 5.24 -3.29
CA ILE A 40 4.85 6.15 -2.86
C ILE A 40 4.98 6.51 -1.37
N THR A 41 5.35 5.54 -0.53
CA THR A 41 5.25 5.69 0.94
C THR A 41 6.57 6.00 1.64
N HIS A 42 7.71 5.67 1.05
CA HIS A 42 9.04 5.83 1.62
C HIS A 42 9.94 6.76 0.81
N GLY A 43 10.72 7.57 1.53
CA GLY A 43 11.87 8.31 1.00
C GLY A 43 13.15 7.53 1.27
N LEU A 44 14.31 8.19 1.15
CA LEU A 44 15.62 7.54 1.26
C LEU A 44 15.90 6.86 2.60
N PHE A 45 15.35 7.37 3.70
CA PHE A 45 15.67 6.92 5.06
C PHE A 45 14.44 6.69 5.95
N SER A 46 13.25 7.04 5.49
CA SER A 46 12.03 6.87 6.31
C SER A 46 10.79 7.02 5.45
N LYS A 47 9.62 6.69 6.01
CA LYS A 47 8.33 7.05 5.41
C LYS A 47 8.29 8.56 5.09
N LYS A 48 7.85 8.90 3.88
CA LYS A 48 7.70 10.30 3.44
C LYS A 48 6.79 11.05 4.39
N SER A 49 7.15 12.28 4.74
CA SER A 49 6.35 13.16 5.62
C SER A 49 4.95 13.39 5.06
N GLU A 50 4.85 13.54 3.75
CA GLU A 50 3.61 13.74 3.00
C GLU A 50 2.70 12.53 3.16
N TRP A 51 3.25 11.32 3.04
CA TRP A 51 2.49 10.10 3.26
C TRP A 51 2.01 9.97 4.70
N LYS A 52 2.89 10.24 5.68
CA LYS A 52 2.51 10.18 7.11
C LYS A 52 1.32 11.10 7.41
N GLN A 53 1.38 12.34 6.93
CA GLN A 53 0.31 13.32 7.12
C GLN A 53 -1.00 12.88 6.47
N CYS A 54 -0.94 12.31 5.27
CA CYS A 54 -2.13 11.74 4.62
C CYS A 54 -2.71 10.58 5.44
N ALA A 55 -1.89 9.59 5.80
CA ALA A 55 -2.35 8.42 6.54
C ALA A 55 -2.99 8.78 7.90
N GLU A 56 -2.49 9.81 8.57
CA GLU A 56 -3.05 10.34 9.83
C GLU A 56 -4.38 11.10 9.65
N SER A 57 -4.69 11.58 8.44
CA SER A 57 -5.91 12.36 8.16
C SER A 57 -7.07 11.53 7.59
N LEU A 58 -6.83 10.26 7.22
CA LEU A 58 -7.87 9.38 6.70
C LEU A 58 -8.93 9.07 7.76
N SER A 59 -10.18 8.92 7.33
CA SER A 59 -11.32 8.59 8.21
C SER A 59 -11.28 7.16 8.75
N VAL A 60 -10.44 6.29 8.15
CA VAL A 60 -10.24 4.89 8.52
C VAL A 60 -8.74 4.60 8.62
N PRO A 61 -8.32 3.63 9.46
CA PRO A 61 -6.92 3.24 9.52
C PRO A 61 -6.42 2.71 8.17
N PHE A 62 -5.19 3.08 7.81
CA PHE A 62 -4.45 2.48 6.71
C PHE A 62 -3.30 1.65 7.28
N ARG A 63 -3.43 0.32 7.26
CA ARG A 63 -2.40 -0.61 7.74
C ARG A 63 -1.52 -1.08 6.60
N PHE A 64 -0.26 -1.34 6.92
CA PHE A 64 0.71 -1.86 5.97
C PHE A 64 1.26 -3.21 6.43
N PHE A 65 1.47 -4.07 5.45
CA PHE A 65 2.10 -5.37 5.58
C PHE A 65 3.13 -5.57 4.47
N HIS A 66 4.03 -6.50 4.70
CA HIS A 66 4.90 -7.15 3.73
C HIS A 66 4.24 -8.41 3.19
N ARG A 67 4.72 -8.91 2.07
CA ARG A 67 4.12 -10.11 1.44
C ARG A 67 4.25 -11.37 2.31
N ASP A 68 5.16 -11.39 3.27
CA ASP A 68 5.42 -12.49 4.20
C ASP A 68 4.81 -12.28 5.61
N ASP A 69 4.27 -11.09 5.92
CA ASP A 69 3.62 -10.80 7.21
C ASP A 69 2.13 -10.37 7.09
N ALA A 70 1.59 -10.30 5.88
CA ALA A 70 0.18 -9.99 5.66
C ALA A 70 -0.74 -11.14 6.13
N PRO A 71 -1.95 -10.83 6.66
CA PRO A 71 -2.92 -11.84 7.07
C PRO A 71 -3.36 -12.78 5.91
N ASP A 72 -3.69 -14.03 6.24
CA ASP A 72 -4.07 -15.05 5.24
C ASP A 72 -5.24 -14.64 4.34
N ASP A 73 -6.24 -13.93 4.86
CA ASP A 73 -7.39 -13.47 4.08
C ASP A 73 -7.01 -12.37 3.08
N VAL A 74 -6.02 -11.54 3.44
CA VAL A 74 -5.41 -10.53 2.56
C VAL A 74 -4.57 -11.21 1.48
N LEU A 75 -3.69 -12.14 1.85
CA LEU A 75 -2.86 -12.90 0.92
C LEU A 75 -3.70 -13.69 -0.08
N GLY A 76 -4.76 -14.36 0.40
CA GLY A 76 -5.69 -15.10 -0.44
C GLY A 76 -6.42 -14.21 -1.46
N LYS A 77 -6.67 -12.93 -1.13
CA LYS A 77 -7.26 -11.98 -2.08
C LYS A 77 -6.26 -11.44 -3.11
N ILE A 78 -5.02 -11.20 -2.69
CA ILE A 78 -3.96 -10.70 -3.58
C ILE A 78 -3.50 -11.77 -4.58
N ALA A 79 -3.56 -13.05 -4.20
CA ALA A 79 -3.20 -14.18 -5.06
C ALA A 79 -1.78 -14.09 -5.65
N GLY A 80 -0.83 -13.51 -4.89
CA GLY A 80 0.57 -13.37 -5.27
C GLY A 80 0.91 -12.13 -6.12
N GLU A 81 -0.07 -11.30 -6.47
CA GLU A 81 0.12 -10.10 -7.28
C GLU A 81 0.44 -8.87 -6.41
N PHE A 82 1.72 -8.71 -6.04
CA PHE A 82 2.20 -7.58 -5.22
C PHE A 82 2.88 -6.47 -6.06
N PRO A 83 2.86 -5.20 -5.58
CA PRO A 83 2.11 -4.70 -4.42
C PRO A 83 0.62 -4.51 -4.71
N ALA A 84 -0.20 -4.37 -3.67
CA ALA A 84 -1.63 -4.11 -3.78
C ALA A 84 -2.16 -3.25 -2.63
N VAL A 85 -3.28 -2.55 -2.87
CA VAL A 85 -4.10 -1.89 -1.84
C VAL A 85 -5.49 -2.50 -1.85
N LEU A 86 -6.00 -2.80 -0.66
CA LEU A 86 -7.29 -3.40 -0.42
C LEU A 86 -8.12 -2.51 0.51
N GLN A 87 -9.43 -2.61 0.37
CA GLN A 87 -10.38 -2.14 1.37
C GLN A 87 -10.99 -3.32 2.10
N ARG A 88 -11.20 -3.15 3.40
CA ARG A 88 -12.07 -4.00 4.21
C ARG A 88 -13.35 -3.24 4.50
N THR A 89 -14.48 -3.87 4.20
CA THR A 89 -15.82 -3.36 4.50
C THR A 89 -16.55 -4.31 5.44
N THR A 90 -17.76 -3.93 5.85
CA THR A 90 -18.69 -4.83 6.57
C THR A 90 -19.08 -6.08 5.76
N GLU A 91 -18.85 -6.09 4.44
CA GLU A 91 -19.23 -7.18 3.55
C GLU A 91 -18.04 -8.06 3.14
N GLY A 92 -16.80 -7.61 3.37
CA GLY A 92 -15.60 -8.40 3.12
C GLY A 92 -14.42 -7.57 2.62
N LEU A 93 -13.48 -8.27 1.98
CA LEU A 93 -12.22 -7.72 1.50
C LEU A 93 -12.19 -7.69 -0.03
N SER A 94 -11.77 -6.55 -0.61
CA SER A 94 -11.60 -6.39 -2.06
C SER A 94 -10.37 -5.54 -2.38
N ILE A 95 -9.69 -5.86 -3.48
CA ILE A 95 -8.60 -5.04 -4.03
C ILE A 95 -9.21 -3.74 -4.60
N ILE A 96 -8.56 -2.61 -4.33
CA ILE A 96 -8.93 -1.29 -4.84
C ILE A 96 -7.84 -0.67 -5.71
N LEU A 97 -6.58 -1.10 -5.54
CA LEU A 97 -5.49 -0.80 -6.44
C LEU A 97 -4.61 -2.05 -6.62
N THR A 98 -4.45 -2.45 -7.87
CA THR A 98 -3.55 -3.51 -8.30
C THR A 98 -2.12 -2.98 -8.49
N LYS A 99 -1.17 -3.90 -8.70
CA LYS A 99 0.22 -3.57 -9.07
C LYS A 99 0.32 -2.56 -10.21
N GLY A 100 -0.35 -2.83 -11.33
CA GLY A 100 -0.29 -1.98 -12.51
C GLY A 100 -0.95 -0.60 -12.29
N GLU A 101 -2.00 -0.53 -11.47
CA GLU A 101 -2.60 0.76 -11.11
C GLU A 101 -1.69 1.58 -10.18
N LEU A 102 -0.96 0.91 -9.28
CA LEU A 102 0.02 1.56 -8.41
C LEU A 102 1.22 2.11 -9.18
N GLU A 103 1.64 1.45 -10.27
CA GLU A 103 2.72 1.93 -11.15
C GLU A 103 2.36 3.28 -11.82
N ASN A 104 1.07 3.55 -12.08
CA ASN A 104 0.63 4.79 -12.72
C ASN A 104 0.81 6.04 -11.84
N PHE A 105 1.02 5.88 -10.53
CA PHE A 105 1.36 7.01 -9.66
C PHE A 105 2.84 7.39 -9.74
N GLU A 106 3.69 6.59 -10.39
CA GLU A 106 5.11 6.88 -10.62
C GLU A 106 5.89 7.30 -9.34
N GLY A 107 5.48 6.78 -8.17
CA GLY A 107 6.07 7.13 -6.87
C GLY A 107 5.65 8.51 -6.32
N GLN A 108 4.73 9.22 -6.98
CA GLN A 108 4.16 10.49 -6.51
C GLN A 108 3.20 10.28 -5.36
N THR A 109 3.64 10.70 -4.17
CA THR A 109 2.85 10.59 -2.93
C THR A 109 1.63 11.51 -2.93
N SER A 110 1.71 12.69 -3.55
CA SER A 110 0.59 13.64 -3.67
C SER A 110 -0.59 13.00 -4.38
N ASP A 111 -0.33 12.36 -5.51
CA ASP A 111 -1.36 11.86 -6.42
C ASP A 111 -2.05 10.64 -5.81
N PHE A 112 -1.28 9.77 -5.16
CA PHE A 112 -1.82 8.68 -4.37
C PHE A 112 -2.65 9.18 -3.18
N SER A 113 -2.18 10.21 -2.47
CA SER A 113 -2.88 10.79 -1.33
C SER A 113 -4.22 11.43 -1.73
N GLU A 114 -4.24 12.13 -2.87
CA GLU A 114 -5.47 12.68 -3.44
C GLU A 114 -6.43 11.57 -3.84
N TRP A 115 -5.94 10.56 -4.57
CA TRP A 115 -6.75 9.43 -5.01
C TRP A 115 -7.40 8.69 -3.84
N ILE A 116 -6.63 8.35 -2.79
CA ILE A 116 -7.16 7.57 -1.66
C ILE A 116 -8.17 8.37 -0.84
N THR A 117 -7.95 9.69 -0.72
CA THR A 117 -8.89 10.59 -0.02
C THR A 117 -10.21 10.70 -0.79
N ASN A 118 -10.13 10.83 -2.12
CA ASN A 118 -11.31 10.85 -2.99
C ASN A 118 -12.05 9.52 -2.98
N PHE A 119 -11.31 8.40 -3.02
CA PHE A 119 -11.88 7.05 -2.93
C PHE A 119 -12.74 6.87 -1.67
N LEU A 120 -12.21 7.25 -0.50
CA LEU A 120 -12.94 7.16 0.77
C LEU A 120 -14.13 8.12 0.85
N SER A 121 -14.06 9.27 0.19
CA SER A 121 -15.14 10.26 0.19
C SER A 121 -16.37 9.83 -0.62
N LEU A 122 -16.23 8.79 -1.46
CA LEU A 122 -17.29 8.25 -2.32
C LEU A 122 -18.00 7.01 -1.73
N GLN A 123 -17.61 6.55 -0.53
CA GLN A 123 -18.18 5.39 0.16
C GLN A 123 -19.21 5.82 1.22
#